data_AF-A0AA39I9A9-F1
#
_entry.id   AF-A0AA39I9A9-F1
#
_cell.length_a   1.000
_cell.length_b   1.000
_cell.length_c   1.000
_cell.angle_alpha   90.00
_cell.angle_beta   90.00
_cell.angle_gamma   90.00
#
_symmetry.space_group_name_H-M   'P 1'
#
loop_
_entity.id
_entity.type
_entity.pdbx_description
1 polymer ?
#
loop_
_entity_poly.entity_id
_entity_poly.type
_entity_poly.pdbx_seq_one_letter_code
_entity_poly.pdbx_strand_id
1 'polypeptide(L)'
;MASLTPAVLVFTLLSAVCGLPVPQTGEEKEFYEVLPDEIKKFYRSLTEADLETLEEIEDNVTVHTEEGLYNLVKSQDAKLANKLKTMYEAIEAKVEKMSDISKRFMSEIADTFETVAETETDPNKVVPDMMQEFRKAENLPESAKREIVQAFPSFKHLFE
;
A
#
# COMPACT_ATOMS: atom_id res chain seq x y z
N MET A 1 -6.11 -10.86 -13.65
CA MET A 1 -5.13 -10.67 -12.57
C MET A 1 -5.07 -9.17 -12.39
N ALA A 2 -5.65 -8.66 -11.30
CA ALA A 2 -5.57 -7.25 -10.98
C ALA A 2 -4.10 -6.90 -10.77
N SER A 3 -3.68 -5.78 -11.34
CA SER A 3 -2.34 -5.24 -11.15
C SER A 3 -2.24 -4.69 -9.73
N LEU A 4 -1.17 -4.98 -8.99
CA LEU A 4 -1.00 -4.48 -7.61
C LEU A 4 -0.77 -2.95 -7.55
N THR A 5 -0.56 -2.32 -8.69
CA THR A 5 -0.02 -0.98 -8.80
C THR A 5 -0.99 0.17 -8.54
N PRO A 6 -2.28 0.13 -8.95
CA PRO A 6 -3.23 1.19 -8.62
C PRO A 6 -3.47 1.24 -7.11
N ALA A 7 -3.72 0.09 -6.48
CA ALA A 7 -3.90 -0.07 -5.04
C ALA A 7 -2.79 0.56 -4.18
N VAL A 8 -1.53 0.30 -4.51
CA VAL A 8 -0.37 0.80 -3.75
C VAL A 8 -0.18 2.31 -3.93
N LEU A 9 -0.47 2.83 -5.12
CA LEU A 9 -0.36 4.26 -5.43
C LEU A 9 -1.49 5.08 -4.79
N VAL A 10 -2.72 4.58 -4.83
CA VAL A 10 -3.85 5.23 -4.17
C VAL A 10 -3.68 5.16 -2.64
N PHE A 11 -3.11 4.07 -2.11
CA PHE A 11 -2.71 3.98 -0.71
C PHE A 11 -1.65 5.03 -0.30
N THR A 12 -0.69 5.34 -1.19
CA THR A 12 0.28 6.42 -0.97
C THR A 12 -0.30 7.83 -1.13
N LEU A 13 -1.43 7.98 -1.82
CA LEU A 13 -2.14 9.27 -1.93
C LEU A 13 -3.06 9.50 -0.71
N LEU A 14 -3.80 8.49 -0.24
CA LEU A 14 -4.63 8.59 0.97
C LEU A 14 -3.83 8.92 2.25
N SER A 15 -2.58 8.51 2.29
CA SER A 15 -1.66 8.82 3.39
C SER A 15 -1.02 10.21 3.28
N ALA A 16 -1.05 10.84 2.09
CA ALA A 16 -0.67 12.23 1.91
C ALA A 16 -1.70 13.18 2.54
N VAL A 17 -3.00 12.83 2.49
CA VAL A 17 -4.10 13.54 3.21
C VAL A 17 -3.86 13.63 4.72
N CYS A 18 -3.06 12.72 5.28
CA CYS A 18 -2.71 12.81 6.69
C CYS A 18 -1.57 13.78 6.98
N GLY A 19 -0.68 14.20 6.06
CA GLY A 19 0.38 15.18 6.36
C GLY A 19 1.21 14.94 7.65
N LEU A 20 1.20 13.73 8.24
CA LEU A 20 1.48 13.54 9.67
C LEU A 20 2.75 12.70 9.89
N PRO A 21 3.54 13.01 10.93
CA PRO A 21 4.58 12.12 11.44
C PRO A 21 4.02 10.70 11.64
N VAL A 22 4.83 9.68 11.32
CA VAL A 22 4.53 8.24 11.53
C VAL A 22 3.58 8.05 12.72
N PRO A 23 2.38 7.45 12.54
CA PRO A 23 1.39 7.36 13.59
C PRO A 23 1.98 6.75 14.87
N GLN A 24 1.84 7.45 16.00
CA GLN A 24 2.49 7.05 17.26
C GLN A 24 1.56 6.23 18.17
N THR A 25 0.24 6.29 17.93
CA THR A 25 -0.81 5.68 18.77
C THR A 25 -2.04 5.32 17.94
N GLY A 26 -2.89 4.39 18.42
CA GLY A 26 -4.19 4.07 17.82
C GLY A 26 -4.12 3.08 16.65
N GLU A 27 -5.25 2.89 15.97
CA GLU A 27 -5.41 1.93 14.87
C GLU A 27 -4.52 2.24 13.67
N GLU A 28 -4.25 3.53 13.41
CA GLU A 28 -3.32 3.98 12.37
C GLU A 28 -1.88 3.49 12.61
N LYS A 29 -1.46 3.40 13.88
CA LYS A 29 -0.15 2.86 14.25
C LYS A 29 -0.10 1.36 13.99
N GLU A 30 -1.10 0.62 14.45
CA GLU A 30 -1.18 -0.83 14.24
C GLU A 30 -1.15 -1.16 12.74
N PHE A 31 -1.91 -0.38 11.96
CA PHE A 31 -1.90 -0.48 10.52
C PHE A 31 -0.53 -0.16 9.92
N TYR A 32 0.13 0.93 10.32
CA TYR A 32 1.49 1.26 9.89
C TYR A 32 2.49 0.15 10.24
N GLU A 33 2.36 -0.48 11.41
CA GLU A 33 3.24 -1.56 11.87
C GLU A 33 3.10 -2.84 11.05
N VAL A 34 1.91 -3.11 10.51
CA VAL A 34 1.66 -4.26 9.62
C VAL A 34 2.24 -4.06 8.22
N LEU A 35 2.36 -2.82 7.73
CA LEU A 35 2.83 -2.54 6.38
C LEU A 35 4.21 -3.16 6.08
N PRO A 36 4.43 -3.69 4.86
CA PRO A 36 5.74 -4.11 4.39
C PRO A 36 6.83 -3.05 4.58
N ASP A 37 8.06 -3.50 4.82
CA ASP A 37 9.20 -2.61 5.00
C ASP A 37 9.47 -1.73 3.78
N GLU A 38 9.17 -2.22 2.58
CA GLU A 38 9.23 -1.44 1.35
C GLU A 38 8.36 -0.19 1.43
N ILE A 39 7.13 -0.33 1.91
CA ILE A 39 6.17 0.76 2.07
C ILE A 39 6.62 1.71 3.19
N LYS A 40 7.05 1.16 4.33
CA LYS A 40 7.59 1.98 5.44
C LYS A 40 8.81 2.80 5.02
N LYS A 41 9.72 2.21 4.22
CA LYS A 41 10.89 2.90 3.66
C LYS A 41 10.49 4.00 2.69
N PHE A 42 9.49 3.76 1.85
CA PHE A 42 8.94 4.78 0.98
C PHE A 42 8.44 5.98 1.78
N TYR A 43 7.56 5.76 2.77
CA TYR A 43 7.07 6.84 3.64
C TYR A 43 8.19 7.64 4.32
N ARG A 44 9.21 6.96 4.85
CA ARG A 44 10.36 7.63 5.49
C ARG A 44 11.26 8.39 4.51
N SER A 45 11.14 8.12 3.21
CA SER A 45 11.90 8.79 2.16
C SER A 45 11.19 10.01 1.56
N LEU A 46 9.93 10.25 1.94
CA LEU A 46 9.16 11.41 1.51
C LEU A 46 9.64 12.65 2.27
N THR A 47 9.85 13.72 1.52
CA THR A 47 10.10 15.07 2.01
C THR A 47 8.79 15.87 1.99
N GLU A 48 8.78 17.04 2.64
CA GLU A 48 7.62 17.95 2.60
C GLU A 48 7.21 18.28 1.15
N ALA A 49 8.17 18.53 0.26
CA ALA A 49 7.90 18.78 -1.16
C ALA A 49 7.31 17.57 -1.91
N ASP A 50 7.72 16.34 -1.53
CA ASP A 50 7.10 15.14 -2.10
C ASP A 50 5.63 15.03 -1.65
N LEU A 51 5.32 15.40 -0.40
CA LEU A 51 3.95 15.38 0.13
C LEU A 51 3.06 16.42 -0.54
N GLU A 52 3.57 17.65 -0.70
CA GLU A 52 2.87 18.72 -1.45
C GLU A 52 2.55 18.26 -2.87
N THR A 53 3.51 17.61 -3.55
CA THR A 53 3.28 17.07 -4.90
C THR A 53 2.22 15.97 -4.90
N LEU A 54 2.20 15.08 -3.90
CA LEU A 54 1.18 14.03 -3.81
C LEU A 54 -0.23 14.60 -3.56
N GLU A 55 -0.35 15.63 -2.71
CA GLU A 55 -1.61 16.34 -2.44
C GLU A 55 -2.12 17.06 -3.70
N GLU A 56 -1.24 17.76 -4.43
CA GLU A 56 -1.60 18.39 -5.71
C GLU A 56 -2.05 17.37 -6.75
N ILE A 57 -1.45 16.18 -6.76
CA ILE A 57 -1.84 15.09 -7.67
C ILE A 57 -3.23 14.57 -7.30
N GLU A 58 -3.48 14.30 -6.01
CA GLU A 58 -4.77 13.84 -5.52
C GLU A 58 -5.91 14.77 -5.95
N ASP A 59 -5.75 16.08 -5.73
CA ASP A 59 -6.75 17.09 -6.10
C ASP A 59 -7.04 17.15 -7.60
N ASN A 60 -6.10 16.70 -8.44
CA ASN A 60 -6.17 16.79 -9.90
C ASN A 60 -6.32 15.43 -10.60
N VAL A 61 -6.38 14.33 -9.85
CA VAL A 61 -6.53 12.99 -10.41
C VAL A 61 -7.96 12.81 -10.92
N THR A 62 -8.07 12.84 -12.23
CA THR A 62 -9.26 12.40 -13.00
C THR A 62 -9.03 11.07 -13.71
N VAL A 63 -7.80 10.54 -13.60
CA VAL A 63 -7.34 9.33 -14.29
C VAL A 63 -7.04 8.26 -13.24
N HIS A 64 -7.89 7.24 -13.18
CA HIS A 64 -7.80 6.13 -12.22
C HIS A 64 -6.97 4.94 -12.73
N THR A 65 -6.21 5.10 -13.82
CA THR A 65 -5.37 4.01 -14.34
C THR A 65 -3.95 4.08 -13.78
N GLU A 66 -3.39 2.94 -13.41
CA GLU A 66 -2.00 2.76 -12.96
C GLU A 66 -0.99 3.53 -13.81
N GLU A 67 -1.01 3.31 -15.13
CA GLU A 67 -0.06 3.94 -16.05
C GLU A 67 -0.29 5.45 -16.14
N GLY A 68 -1.55 5.90 -16.05
CA GLY A 68 -1.90 7.31 -16.03
C GLY A 68 -1.37 8.01 -14.79
N LEU A 69 -1.51 7.39 -13.62
CA LEU A 69 -1.11 7.96 -12.34
C LEU A 69 0.42 8.01 -12.19
N TYR A 70 1.13 6.93 -12.55
CA TYR A 70 2.60 6.96 -12.56
C TYR A 70 3.15 8.03 -13.51
N ASN A 71 2.58 8.16 -14.71
CA ASN A 71 3.00 9.18 -15.66
C ASN A 71 2.66 10.59 -15.19
N LEU A 72 1.54 10.77 -14.48
CA LEU A 72 1.17 12.04 -13.85
C LEU A 72 2.19 12.42 -12.78
N VAL A 73 2.48 11.52 -11.83
CA VAL A 73 3.51 11.77 -10.80
C VAL A 73 4.85 12.07 -11.44
N LYS A 74 5.26 11.28 -12.44
CA LYS A 74 6.53 11.49 -13.15
C LYS A 74 6.61 12.83 -13.87
N SER A 75 5.49 13.34 -14.36
CA SER A 75 5.42 14.63 -15.04
C SER A 75 5.57 15.81 -14.08
N GLN A 76 5.16 15.66 -12.82
CA GLN A 76 5.27 16.67 -11.78
C GLN A 76 6.60 16.54 -11.00
N ASP A 77 6.91 15.33 -10.52
CA ASP A 77 8.15 15.00 -9.84
C ASP A 77 8.69 13.62 -10.26
N ALA A 78 9.69 13.65 -11.14
CA ALA A 78 10.37 12.44 -11.62
C ALA A 78 11.13 11.68 -10.51
N LYS A 79 11.58 12.35 -9.44
CA LYS A 79 12.24 11.69 -8.31
C LYS A 79 11.21 10.95 -7.45
N LEU A 80 10.09 11.58 -7.16
CA LEU A 80 8.97 10.95 -6.45
C LEU A 80 8.45 9.73 -7.22
N ALA A 81 8.26 9.85 -8.53
CA ALA A 81 7.88 8.72 -9.38
C ALA A 81 8.89 7.56 -9.31
N ASN A 82 10.20 7.86 -9.29
CA ASN A 82 11.22 6.82 -9.13
C ASN A 82 11.18 6.15 -7.75
N LYS A 83 10.89 6.90 -6.67
CA LYS A 83 10.70 6.33 -5.33
C LYS A 83 9.51 5.36 -5.31
N LEU A 84 8.37 5.77 -5.88
CA LEU A 84 7.16 4.94 -6.01
C LEU A 84 7.45 3.66 -6.79
N LYS A 85 8.09 3.80 -7.97
CA LYS A 85 8.46 2.66 -8.82
C LYS A 85 9.39 1.69 -8.10
N THR A 86 10.38 2.19 -7.37
CA THR A 86 11.34 1.35 -6.62
C THR A 86 10.63 0.55 -5.54
N MET A 87 9.70 1.16 -4.80
CA MET A 87 8.89 0.47 -3.80
C MET A 87 8.04 -0.62 -4.46
N TYR A 88 7.37 -0.29 -5.57
CA TYR A 88 6.51 -1.22 -6.31
C TYR A 88 7.28 -2.44 -6.82
N GLU A 89 8.36 -2.23 -7.58
CA GLU A 89 9.18 -3.31 -8.15
C GLU A 89 9.72 -4.24 -7.05
N ALA A 90 10.03 -3.70 -5.87
CA ALA A 90 10.49 -4.50 -4.74
C ALA A 90 9.39 -5.40 -4.15
N ILE A 91 8.14 -4.93 -4.10
CA ILE A 91 6.99 -5.72 -3.64
C ILE A 91 6.62 -6.76 -4.70
N GLU A 92 6.48 -6.34 -5.96
CA GLU A 92 6.13 -7.19 -7.10
C GLU A 92 7.13 -8.34 -7.24
N ALA A 93 8.44 -8.06 -7.22
CA ALA A 93 9.47 -9.10 -7.34
C ALA A 93 9.45 -10.13 -6.20
N LYS A 94 8.87 -9.80 -5.04
CA LYS A 94 8.63 -10.77 -3.96
C LYS A 94 7.37 -11.57 -4.24
N VAL A 95 6.27 -10.91 -4.59
CA VAL A 95 4.97 -11.55 -4.87
C VAL A 95 5.09 -12.53 -6.04
N GLU A 96 5.78 -12.16 -7.13
CA GLU A 96 5.99 -13.02 -8.30
C GLU A 96 6.64 -14.38 -7.98
N LYS A 97 7.44 -14.45 -6.92
CA LYS A 97 8.14 -15.67 -6.50
C LYS A 97 7.31 -16.57 -5.59
N MET A 98 6.15 -16.10 -5.13
CA MET A 98 5.30 -16.85 -4.22
C MET A 98 4.44 -17.90 -4.93
N SER A 99 3.93 -18.85 -4.15
CA SER A 99 2.87 -19.77 -4.56
C SER A 99 1.56 -19.02 -4.89
N ASP A 100 0.70 -19.65 -5.69
CA ASP A 100 -0.57 -19.06 -6.13
C ASP A 100 -1.49 -18.67 -4.95
N ILE A 101 -1.47 -19.44 -3.86
CA ILE A 101 -2.27 -19.15 -2.66
C ILE A 101 -1.79 -17.86 -2.01
N SER A 102 -0.47 -17.71 -1.83
CA SER A 102 0.13 -16.52 -1.22
C SER A 102 0.00 -15.30 -2.14
N LYS A 103 0.19 -15.47 -3.45
CA LYS A 103 -0.05 -14.41 -4.45
C LYS A 103 -1.47 -13.91 -4.40
N ARG A 104 -2.44 -14.83 -4.38
CA ARG A 104 -3.85 -14.48 -4.32
C ARG A 104 -4.18 -13.65 -3.09
N PHE A 105 -3.67 -14.04 -1.93
CA PHE A 105 -3.84 -13.25 -0.71
C PHE A 105 -3.25 -11.83 -0.84
N MET A 106 -2.05 -11.70 -1.40
CA MET A 106 -1.44 -10.40 -1.66
C MET A 106 -2.24 -9.54 -2.65
N SER A 107 -2.82 -10.15 -3.69
CA SER A 107 -3.72 -9.48 -4.61
C SER A 107 -5.02 -9.05 -3.94
N GLU A 108 -5.61 -9.88 -3.08
CA GLU A 108 -6.85 -9.55 -2.36
C GLU A 108 -6.64 -8.35 -1.39
N ILE A 109 -5.47 -8.24 -0.76
CA ILE A 109 -5.07 -7.04 0.00
C ILE A 109 -5.04 -5.81 -0.90
N ALA A 110 -4.35 -5.90 -2.05
CA ALA A 110 -4.27 -4.79 -2.99
C ALA A 110 -5.65 -4.36 -3.49
N ASP A 111 -6.47 -5.30 -3.96
CA ASP A 111 -7.83 -5.04 -4.45
C ASP A 111 -8.69 -4.36 -3.37
N THR A 112 -8.54 -4.76 -2.11
CA THR A 112 -9.27 -4.13 -1.00
C THR A 112 -8.81 -2.70 -0.78
N PHE A 113 -7.49 -2.43 -0.84
CA PHE A 113 -6.96 -1.10 -0.62
C PHE A 113 -7.40 -0.13 -1.72
N GLU A 114 -7.41 -0.59 -2.97
CA GLU A 114 -7.95 0.15 -4.12
C GLU A 114 -9.44 0.44 -3.92
N THR A 115 -10.22 -0.58 -3.57
CA THR A 115 -11.67 -0.43 -3.35
C THR A 115 -11.98 0.55 -2.23
N VAL A 116 -11.32 0.41 -1.07
CA VAL A 116 -11.52 1.33 0.07
C VAL A 116 -11.20 2.75 -0.34
N ALA A 117 -10.13 2.95 -1.10
CA ALA A 117 -9.76 4.29 -1.50
C ALA A 117 -10.69 4.95 -2.52
N GLU A 118 -11.32 4.16 -3.38
CA GLU A 118 -12.30 4.68 -4.33
C GLU A 118 -13.68 4.93 -3.70
N THR A 119 -14.02 4.18 -2.66
CA THR A 119 -15.42 4.08 -2.19
C THR A 119 -15.65 4.58 -0.78
N GLU A 120 -14.63 4.57 0.10
CA GLU A 120 -14.77 5.02 1.47
C GLU A 120 -14.57 6.54 1.56
N THR A 121 -15.58 7.21 2.11
CA THR A 121 -15.64 8.66 2.24
C THR A 121 -15.57 9.11 3.69
N ASP A 122 -15.69 8.19 4.64
CA ASP A 122 -15.46 8.39 6.07
C ASP A 122 -14.00 8.07 6.41
N PRO A 123 -13.15 9.08 6.71
CA PRO A 123 -11.75 8.85 7.05
C PRO A 123 -11.55 7.89 8.23
N ASN A 124 -12.53 7.79 9.14
CA ASN A 124 -12.45 6.91 10.31
C ASN A 124 -12.66 5.42 9.96
N LYS A 125 -13.11 5.10 8.74
CA LYS A 125 -13.35 3.72 8.29
C LYS A 125 -12.29 3.18 7.36
N VAL A 126 -11.48 4.05 6.74
CA VAL A 126 -10.42 3.67 5.82
C VAL A 126 -9.48 2.61 6.43
N VAL A 127 -8.94 2.87 7.63
CA VAL A 127 -8.04 1.94 8.32
C VAL A 127 -8.76 0.66 8.77
N PRO A 128 -9.91 0.72 9.45
CA PRO A 128 -10.68 -0.47 9.81
C PRO A 128 -11.01 -1.40 8.63
N ASP A 129 -11.43 -0.84 7.50
CA ASP A 129 -11.85 -1.60 6.32
C ASP A 129 -10.64 -2.25 5.62
N MET A 130 -9.51 -1.54 5.53
CA MET A 130 -8.24 -2.12 5.06
C MET A 130 -7.75 -3.25 5.99
N MET A 131 -7.87 -3.06 7.31
CA MET A 131 -7.48 -4.07 8.30
C MET A 131 -8.34 -5.33 8.25
N GLN A 132 -9.58 -5.25 7.74
CA GLN A 132 -10.44 -6.42 7.58
C GLN A 132 -9.83 -7.46 6.63
N GLU A 133 -9.15 -7.02 5.56
CA GLU A 133 -8.53 -7.95 4.62
C GLU A 133 -7.36 -8.70 5.24
N PHE A 134 -6.55 -8.01 6.03
CA PHE A 134 -5.47 -8.64 6.78
C PHE A 134 -5.97 -9.70 7.75
N ARG A 135 -7.19 -9.57 8.30
CA ARG A 135 -7.77 -10.61 9.18
C ARG A 135 -8.10 -11.91 8.44
N LYS A 136 -8.29 -11.88 7.11
CA LYS A 136 -8.49 -13.11 6.32
C LYS A 136 -7.24 -14.00 6.31
N ALA A 137 -6.08 -13.46 6.68
CA ALA A 137 -4.82 -14.16 6.84
C ALA A 137 -4.93 -15.40 7.76
N GLU A 138 -5.83 -15.37 8.76
CA GLU A 138 -6.05 -16.49 9.69
C GLU A 138 -6.46 -17.79 8.98
N ASN A 139 -7.20 -17.67 7.87
CA ASN A 139 -7.73 -18.80 7.11
C ASN A 139 -6.73 -19.41 6.11
N LEU A 140 -5.54 -18.83 5.98
CA LEU A 140 -4.53 -19.34 5.06
C LEU A 140 -3.91 -20.65 5.57
N PRO A 141 -3.53 -21.57 4.68
CA PRO A 141 -2.72 -22.73 5.05
C PRO A 141 -1.39 -22.30 5.70
N GLU A 142 -0.92 -23.04 6.70
CA GLU A 142 0.35 -22.74 7.39
C GLU A 142 1.56 -22.62 6.47
N SER A 143 1.56 -23.33 5.33
CA SER A 143 2.59 -23.18 4.30
C SER A 143 2.57 -21.80 3.63
N ALA A 144 1.39 -21.25 3.35
CA ALA A 144 1.21 -19.92 2.78
C ALA A 144 1.58 -18.84 3.80
N LYS A 145 1.12 -18.97 5.05
CA LYS A 145 1.50 -18.04 6.14
C LYS A 145 3.02 -17.92 6.29
N ARG A 146 3.74 -19.05 6.32
CA ARG A 146 5.21 -19.05 6.40
C ARG A 146 5.88 -18.40 5.18
N GLU A 147 5.40 -18.69 3.99
CA GLU A 147 5.93 -18.10 2.75
C GLU A 147 5.73 -16.57 2.74
N ILE A 148 4.54 -16.11 3.12
CA ILE A 148 4.20 -14.70 3.22
C ILE A 148 5.10 -14.00 4.25
N VAL A 149 5.26 -14.54 5.45
CA VAL A 149 6.16 -13.97 6.49
C VAL A 149 7.62 -13.97 6.04
N GLN A 150 8.06 -14.99 5.30
CA GLN A 150 9.43 -15.03 4.79
C GLN A 150 9.71 -13.89 3.80
N ALA A 151 8.74 -13.54 2.97
CA ALA A 151 8.87 -12.42 2.03
C ALA A 151 8.60 -11.05 2.66
N PHE A 152 7.65 -11.00 3.60
CA PHE A 152 7.17 -9.80 4.30
C PHE A 152 7.15 -10.05 5.81
N PRO A 153 8.29 -9.91 6.50
CA PRO A 153 8.38 -10.20 7.94
C PRO A 153 7.42 -9.38 8.82
N SER A 154 7.00 -8.19 8.39
CA SER A 154 6.01 -7.36 9.09
C SER A 154 4.66 -8.06 9.27
N PHE A 155 4.30 -8.99 8.38
CA PHE A 155 3.06 -9.74 8.47
C PHE A 155 3.07 -10.84 9.52
N LYS A 156 4.19 -11.08 10.22
CA LYS A 156 4.24 -12.07 11.30
C LYS A 156 3.14 -11.84 12.34
N HIS A 157 2.88 -10.58 12.68
CA HIS A 157 1.85 -10.19 13.65
C HIS A 157 0.41 -10.47 13.19
N LEU A 158 0.19 -10.72 11.89
CA LEU A 158 -1.12 -11.09 11.36
C LEU A 158 -1.47 -12.57 11.55
N PHE A 159 -0.48 -13.39 11.91
CA PHE A 159 -0.60 -14.85 12.00
C PHE A 159 -0.40 -15.39 13.42
N GLU A 160 -0.15 -14.50 14.39
CA GLU A 160 0.04 -14.82 15.82
C GLU A 160 -1.24 -14.60 16.61
#